data_AF-A0A0D7AXQ2-F1
#
_entry.id   AF-A0A0D7AXQ2-F1
#
_cell.length_a   1.000
_cell.length_b   1.000
_cell.length_c   1.000
_cell.angle_alpha   90.00
_cell.angle_beta   90.00
_cell.angle_gamma   90.00
#
_symmetry.space_group_name_H-M   'P 1'
#
loop_
_entity.id
_entity.type
_entity.pdbx_description
1 polymer ?
#
loop_
_entity_poly.entity_id
_entity_poly.type
_entity_poly.pdbx_seq_one_letter_code
_entity_poly.pdbx_strand_id
1 'polypeptide(L)' 'LLHIPDDILNAGPLWCYWNFPTERFCGFIVRSQVNRRYPYSSFARRLRDIAQLSQIKLIFHLHSEL' A
#
# COMPACT_ATOMS: atom_id res chain seq x y z
N LEU A 1 -6.35 9.59 16.79
CA LEU A 1 -7.55 8.73 16.73
C LEU A 1 -8.49 9.36 15.71
N LEU A 2 -8.48 8.84 14.48
CA LEU A 2 -9.52 8.98 13.44
C LEU A 2 -10.05 10.40 13.05
N HIS A 3 -9.20 11.32 12.55
CA HIS A 3 -9.66 12.50 11.77
C HIS A 3 -10.02 12.18 10.30
N ILE A 4 -9.99 10.89 9.95
CA ILE A 4 -10.31 10.39 8.61
C ILE A 4 -11.66 10.91 8.07
N PRO A 5 -12.77 11.00 8.84
CA PRO A 5 -14.02 11.48 8.28
C PRO A 5 -14.00 12.98 7.93
N ASP A 6 -13.33 13.82 8.72
CA ASP A 6 -13.22 15.26 8.46
C ASP A 6 -12.34 15.54 7.23
N ASP A 7 -11.21 14.83 7.12
CA ASP A 7 -10.32 14.90 5.97
C ASP A 7 -11.01 14.40 4.68
N ILE A 8 -11.84 13.35 4.76
CA ILE A 8 -12.60 12.82 3.61
C ILE A 8 -13.60 13.86 3.08
N LEU A 9 -14.28 14.58 3.98
CA LEU A 9 -15.24 15.61 3.60
C LEU A 9 -14.56 16.82 2.92
N ASN A 10 -13.34 17.15 3.35
CA ASN A 10 -12.57 18.27 2.81
C ASN A 10 -11.77 17.91 1.55
N ALA A 11 -11.46 16.62 1.32
CA ALA A 11 -10.66 16.13 0.20
C ALA A 11 -11.39 16.06 -1.16
N GLY A 12 -12.67 16.43 -1.21
CA GLY A 12 -13.49 16.41 -2.42
C GLY A 12 -14.13 15.05 -2.71
N PRO A 13 -14.66 14.82 -3.92
CA PRO A 13 -15.32 13.57 -4.27
C PRO A 13 -14.37 12.40 -4.03
N LEU A 14 -14.81 11.44 -3.22
CA LEU A 14 -13.97 10.32 -2.77
C LEU A 14 -13.33 9.59 -3.97
N TRP A 15 -14.04 9.43 -5.09
CA TRP A 15 -13.47 8.81 -6.29
C TRP A 15 -12.28 9.59 -6.84
N CYS A 16 -12.36 10.92 -6.90
CA CYS A 16 -11.29 11.77 -7.44
C CYS A 16 -10.05 11.68 -6.56
N TYR A 17 -10.26 11.73 -5.23
CA TYR A 17 -9.17 11.61 -4.28
C TYR A 17 -8.54 10.20 -4.29
N TRP A 18 -9.36 9.15 -4.38
CA TRP A 18 -8.90 7.76 -4.32
C TRP A 18 -8.29 7.27 -5.64
N ASN A 19 -8.59 7.92 -6.77
CA ASN A 19 -8.07 7.53 -8.08
C ASN A 19 -6.53 7.58 -8.14
N PHE A 20 -5.94 8.68 -7.67
CA PHE A 20 -4.48 8.86 -7.67
C PHE A 20 -3.70 7.83 -6.83
N PRO A 21 -4.01 7.60 -5.54
CA PRO A 21 -3.33 6.59 -4.74
C PRO A 21 -3.60 5.18 -5.27
N THR A 22 -4.80 4.92 -5.80
CA THR A 22 -5.13 3.62 -6.41
C THR A 22 -4.28 3.36 -7.64
N GLU A 23 -4.14 4.34 -8.53
CA GLU A 23 -3.34 4.17 -9.73
C GLU A 23 -1.86 3.95 -9.40
N ARG A 24 -1.33 4.71 -8.44
CA ARG A 24 0.05 4.55 -7.97
C ARG A 24 0.26 3.18 -7.33
N PHE A 25 -0.71 2.70 -6.55
CA PHE A 25 -0.68 1.40 -5.91
C PHE A 25 -0.80 0.27 -6.93
N CYS A 26 -1.76 0.33 -7.86
CA CYS A 26 -1.91 -0.63 -8.96
C CYS A 26 -0.65 -0.67 -9.84
N GLY A 27 -0.03 0.48 -10.14
CA GLY A 27 1.24 0.53 -10.87
C GLY A 27 2.40 -0.14 -10.13
N PHE A 28 2.45 0.00 -8.79
CA PHE A 28 3.40 -0.73 -7.96
C PHE A 28 3.14 -2.25 -8.00
N ILE A 29 1.87 -2.66 -7.88
CA ILE A 29 1.43 -4.06 -7.94
C ILE A 29 1.83 -4.71 -9.27
N VAL A 30 1.55 -4.04 -10.39
CA VAL A 30 1.83 -4.55 -11.74
C VAL A 30 3.32 -4.72 -11.95
N ARG A 31 4.15 -3.74 -11.56
CA ARG A 31 5.62 -3.86 -11.61
C ARG A 31 6.17 -4.95 -10.68
N SER A 32 5.41 -5.28 -9.64
CA SER A 32 5.78 -6.29 -8.67
C SER A 32 5.53 -7.74 -9.16
N GLN A 33 4.85 -7.91 -10.30
CA GLN A 33 4.57 -9.22 -10.91
C GLN A 33 5.82 -9.78 -11.59
N VAL A 34 6.55 -10.66 -10.90
CA VAL A 34 7.72 -11.34 -11.46
C VAL A 34 7.34 -12.65 -12.15
N ASN A 35 6.25 -13.31 -11.70
CA ASN A 35 5.85 -14.61 -12.22
C ASN A 35 4.63 -14.52 -13.15
N ARG A 36 4.81 -14.92 -14.41
CA ARG A 36 3.76 -14.92 -15.43
C ARG A 36 2.80 -16.10 -15.35
N ARG A 37 3.20 -17.21 -14.70
CA ARG A 37 2.40 -18.45 -14.60
C ARG A 37 1.41 -18.43 -13.44
N TYR A 38 1.79 -17.83 -12.30
CA TYR A 38 0.93 -17.67 -11.13
C TYR A 38 1.02 -16.23 -10.58
N PRO A 39 0.38 -15.27 -11.27
CA PRO A 39 0.47 -13.86 -10.90
C PRO A 39 -0.04 -13.62 -9.48
N TYR A 40 -1.26 -14.08 -9.17
CA TYR A 40 -1.91 -13.84 -7.88
C TYR A 40 -1.18 -14.44 -6.67
N SER A 41 -0.60 -15.64 -6.79
CA SER A 41 0.10 -16.27 -5.66
C SER A 41 1.45 -15.59 -5.39
N SER A 42 2.20 -15.25 -6.45
CA SER A 42 3.45 -14.49 -6.34
C SER A 42 3.22 -13.10 -5.78
N PHE A 43 2.11 -12.47 -6.18
CA PHE A 43 1.65 -11.19 -5.66
C PHE A 43 1.35 -11.23 -4.17
N ALA A 44 0.47 -12.14 -3.76
CA ALA A 44 0.05 -12.28 -2.38
C ALA A 44 1.25 -12.58 -1.46
N ARG A 45 2.23 -13.34 -1.95
CA ARG A 45 3.48 -13.56 -1.23
C ARG A 45 4.28 -12.27 -1.04
N ARG A 46 4.50 -11.51 -2.11
CA ARG A 46 5.25 -10.25 -2.02
C ARG A 46 4.55 -9.20 -1.15
N LEU A 47 3.22 -9.09 -1.22
CA LEU A 47 2.46 -8.24 -0.31
C LEU A 47 2.66 -8.63 1.16
N ARG A 48 2.60 -9.94 1.44
CA ARG A 48 2.82 -10.45 2.79
C ARG A 48 4.22 -10.12 3.30
N ASP A 49 5.25 -10.31 2.47
CA ASP A 49 6.63 -10.00 2.81
C ASP A 49 6.81 -8.50 3.12
N ILE A 50 6.21 -7.60 2.31
CA ILE A 50 6.25 -6.15 2.54
C ILE A 50 5.54 -5.77 3.85
N ALA A 51 4.35 -6.34 4.09
CA ALA A 51 3.58 -6.07 5.30
C ALA A 51 4.32 -6.54 6.56
N GLN A 52 4.89 -7.74 6.52
CA GLN A 52 5.71 -8.27 7.62
C GLN A 52 6.95 -7.42 7.86
N LEU A 53 7.65 -7.01 6.81
CA LEU A 53 8.80 -6.11 6.92
C LEU A 53 8.40 -4.75 7.51
N SER A 54 7.26 -4.18 7.11
CA SER A 54 6.72 -2.94 7.69
C SER A 54 6.40 -3.12 9.18
N GLN A 55 5.81 -4.25 9.56
CA GLN A 55 5.48 -4.55 10.95
C GLN A 55 6.74 -4.71 11.81
N ILE A 56 7.76 -5.40 11.30
CA ILE A 56 9.06 -5.54 11.96
C ILE A 56 9.69 -4.15 12.14
N LYS A 57 9.71 -3.31 11.09
CA LYS A 57 10.21 -1.94 11.17
C LYS A 57 9.51 -1.11 12.26
N LEU A 58 8.18 -1.26 12.39
CA LEU A 58 7.40 -0.60 13.43
C LEU A 58 7.75 -1.10 14.83
N ILE A 59 7.80 -2.43 15.03
CA ILE A 59 8.10 -3.04 16.33
C ILE A 59 9.48 -2.61 16.84
N PHE A 60 10.47 -2.56 15.96
CA PHE A 60 11.84 -2.20 16.33
C PHE A 60 12.12 -0.69 16.22
N HIS A 61 11.11 0.15 15.94
CA HIS A 61 11.27 1.60 15.77
C HIS A 61 12.37 1.99 14.74
N LEU A 62 12.60 1.16 13.72
CA LEU A 62 13.60 1.40 12.66
C LEU A 62 13.19 2.52 11.66
N HIS A 63 12.22 3.37 12.02
CA HIS A 63 11.77 4.46 11.16
C HIS A 63 12.77 5.63 11.10
N SER A 64 13.69 5.73 12.06
CA SER A 64 14.55 6.89 12.27
C SER A 64 15.89 6.88 11.52
N GLU A 65 16.26 5.80 10.83
CA GLU A 65 17.66 5.53 10.41
C GLU A 65 17.81 5.22 8.91
N LEU A 66 17.03 5.86 8.03
CA LEU A 66 17.19 5.72 6.57
C LEU A 66 16.94 7.03 5.82
#